data_AF-A0A932L3W6-F1
#
_entry.id   AF-A0A932L3W6-F1
#
_cell.length_a   1.000
_cell.length_b   1.000
_cell.length_c   1.000
_cell.angle_alpha   90.00
_cell.angle_beta   90.00
_cell.angle_gamma   90.00
#
_symmetry.space_group_name_H-M   'P 1'
#
loop_
_entity.id
_entity.type
_entity.pdbx_description
1 polymer ?
#
loop_
_entity_poly.entity_id
_entity_poly.type
_entity_poly.pdbx_seq_one_letter_code
_entity_poly.pdbx_strand_id
1 'polypeptide(L)' 'VGQRASLLDLIANLNQILGTRIVPRHDAPRSGDVRHSQADISRARAEFGYDPSVGLEEGLRRTVAYYQSTA' A
#
# COMPACT_ATOMS: atom_id res chain seq x y z
N VAL A 1 1.49 -0.42 -16.59
CA VAL A 1 0.57 -0.70 -15.46
C VAL A 1 1.18 -0.26 -14.14
N GLY A 2 0.35 0.17 -13.19
CA GLY A 2 0.76 0.44 -11.81
C GLY A 2 0.95 -0.86 -11.01
N GLN A 3 1.41 -0.74 -9.77
CA GLN A 3 1.54 -1.87 -8.85
C GLN A 3 0.21 -2.17 -8.14
N ARG A 4 0.05 -3.41 -7.65
CA ARG A 4 -1.09 -3.83 -6.82
C ARG A 4 -0.56 -4.57 -5.60
N ALA A 5 -1.28 -4.47 -4.49
CA ALA A 5 -1.02 -5.23 -3.27
C ALA A 5 -2.35 -5.62 -2.64
N SER A 6 -2.37 -6.76 -1.94
CA SER A 6 -3.51 -7.17 -1.13
C SER A 6 -3.46 -6.54 0.27
N LEU A 7 -4.56 -6.62 1.01
CA LEU A 7 -4.59 -6.23 2.43
C LEU A 7 -3.64 -7.09 3.28
N LEU A 8 -3.44 -8.36 2.91
CA LEU A 8 -2.52 -9.25 3.62
C LEU A 8 -1.05 -8.86 3.37
N ASP A 9 -0.71 -8.44 2.14
CA ASP A 9 0.62 -7.91 1.83
C ASP A 9 0.90 -6.65 2.64
N LEU A 10 -0.09 -5.75 2.75
CA LEU A 10 0.01 -4.53 3.55
C LEU A 10 0.28 -4.84 5.03
N ILE A 11 -0.47 -5.77 5.62
CA ILE A 11 -0.27 -6.18 7.02
C ILE A 11 1.12 -6.81 7.23
N ALA A 12 1.57 -7.65 6.30
CA ALA A 12 2.90 -8.25 6.37
C ALA A 12 4.01 -7.19 6.36
N ASN A 13 3.94 -6.21 5.44
CA ASN A 13 4.88 -5.10 5.37
C ASN A 13 4.87 -4.27 6.67
N LEU A 14 3.70 -3.94 7.20
CA LEU A 14 3.58 -3.17 8.44
C LEU A 14 4.15 -3.95 9.64
N ASN A 15 3.91 -5.24 9.75
CA ASN A 15 4.50 -6.09 10.79
C ASN A 15 6.02 -6.08 10.72
N GLN A 16 6.60 -6.17 9.51
CA GLN A 16 8.06 -6.10 9.33
C GLN A 16 8.62 -4.74 9.74
N ILE A 17 7.97 -3.64 9.34
CA ILE A 17 8.43 -2.28 9.62
C ILE A 17 8.30 -1.94 11.12
N LEU A 18 7.20 -2.36 11.76
CA LEU A 18 6.93 -2.05 13.16
C LEU A 18 7.55 -3.07 14.14
N GLY A 19 8.12 -4.17 13.65
CA GLY A 19 8.61 -5.26 14.50
C GLY A 19 7.52 -6.00 15.25
N THR A 20 6.30 -6.06 14.70
CA THR A 20 5.12 -6.64 15.34
C THR A 20 4.69 -7.96 14.69
N ARG A 21 3.68 -8.62 15.27
CA ARG A 21 3.09 -9.87 14.77
C ARG A 21 1.56 -9.81 14.78
N ILE A 22 1.00 -8.72 14.25
CA ILE A 22 -0.44 -8.51 14.16
C ILE A 22 -1.04 -9.56 13.21
N VAL A 23 -2.01 -10.31 13.70
CA VAL A 23 -2.78 -11.29 12.93
C VAL A 23 -4.13 -10.67 12.57
N PRO A 24 -4.52 -10.61 11.29
CA PRO A 24 -5.83 -10.07 10.90
C PRO A 24 -6.98 -10.93 11.43
N ARG A 25 -7.99 -10.27 11.99
CA ARG A 25 -9.32 -10.88 12.16
C ARG A 25 -10.13 -10.65 10.88
N HIS A 26 -10.60 -11.73 10.28
CA HIS A 26 -11.42 -11.67 9.08
C HIS A 26 -12.88 -11.48 9.47
N ASP A 27 -13.45 -10.36 9.04
CA ASP A 27 -14.87 -10.03 9.20
C ASP A 27 -15.56 -10.04 7.83
N ALA A 28 -16.88 -9.86 7.81
CA ALA A 28 -17.66 -9.83 6.57
C ALA A 28 -17.15 -8.73 5.59
N PRO A 29 -17.20 -8.97 4.28
CA PRO A 29 -16.82 -7.96 3.29
C PRO A 29 -17.68 -6.71 3.43
N ARG A 30 -17.08 -5.53 3.27
CA ARG A 30 -17.81 -4.27 3.36
C ARG A 30 -18.60 -4.06 2.07
N SER A 31 -19.88 -3.71 2.21
CA SER A 31 -20.74 -3.41 1.07
C SER A 31 -20.17 -2.22 0.28
N GLY A 32 -19.99 -2.40 -1.02
CA GLY A 32 -19.42 -1.39 -1.92
C GLY A 32 -17.89 -1.48 -2.11
N ASP A 33 -17.19 -2.36 -1.40
CA ASP A 33 -15.74 -2.55 -1.62
C ASP A 33 -15.45 -3.13 -3.01
N VAL A 34 -14.54 -2.48 -3.74
CA VAL A 34 -14.01 -3.00 -4.99
C VAL A 34 -12.95 -4.05 -4.69
N ARG A 35 -13.20 -5.30 -5.10
CA ARG A 35 -12.31 -6.45 -4.77
C ARG A 35 -10.91 -6.34 -5.34
N HIS A 36 -10.78 -5.87 -6.57
CA HIS A 36 -9.51 -5.72 -7.28
C HIS A 36 -9.47 -4.38 -7.99
N SER A 37 -8.45 -3.59 -7.70
CA SER A 37 -8.22 -2.29 -8.32
C SER A 37 -6.75 -2.17 -8.70
N GLN A 38 -6.48 -1.82 -9.96
CA GLN A 38 -5.14 -1.57 -10.48
C GLN A 38 -5.24 -0.57 -11.62
N ALA A 39 -4.56 0.57 -11.48
CA ALA A 39 -4.51 1.56 -12.55
C ALA A 39 -3.57 1.11 -13.66
N ASP A 40 -4.00 1.22 -14.92
CA ASP A 40 -3.03 1.32 -16.01
C ASP A 40 -2.52 2.76 -16.11
N ILE A 41 -1.22 2.92 -15.87
CA ILE A 41 -0.51 4.20 -15.88
C ILE A 41 0.19 4.47 -17.21
N SER A 42 -0.08 3.68 -18.26
CA SER A 42 0.52 3.82 -19.59
C SER A 42 0.38 5.23 -20.16
N ARG A 43 -0.82 5.81 -20.08
CA ARG A 43 -1.09 7.20 -20.51
C ARG A 43 -0.31 8.23 -19.71
N ALA A 44 -0.27 8.10 -18.39
CA ALA A 44 0.48 9.04 -17.55
C ALA A 44 1.99 8.99 -17.84
N ARG A 45 2.53 7.79 -18.09
CA ARG A 45 3.91 7.60 -18.56
C ARG A 45 4.17 8.29 -19.89
N ALA A 46 3.30 8.08 -20.87
CA ALA A 46 3.48 8.61 -22.22
C ALA A 46 3.31 10.14 -22.30
N GLU A 47 2.30 10.67 -21.62
CA GLU A 47 1.92 12.08 -21.74
C GLU A 47 2.68 12.98 -20.76
N PHE A 48 3.07 12.47 -19.59
CA PHE A 48 3.71 13.27 -18.52
C PHE A 48 5.11 12.80 -18.13
N GLY A 49 5.62 11.72 -18.73
CA GLY A 49 6.88 11.10 -18.27
C GLY A 49 6.78 10.56 -16.84
N TYR A 50 5.56 10.32 -16.33
CA TYR A 50 5.35 9.91 -14.96
C TYR A 50 5.86 8.49 -14.73
N ASP A 51 6.78 8.32 -13.79
CA ASP A 51 7.16 7.00 -13.27
C ASP A 51 7.19 7.03 -11.72
N PRO A 52 6.51 6.08 -11.03
CA PRO A 52 6.53 6.04 -9.58
C PRO A 52 7.95 5.83 -9.03
N SER A 53 8.49 6.83 -8.34
CA SER A 53 9.83 6.77 -7.76
C SER A 53 9.86 6.16 -6.35
N VAL A 54 8.70 5.99 -5.72
CA VAL A 54 8.55 5.42 -4.37
C VAL A 54 7.66 4.18 -4.47
N GLY A 55 8.26 3.02 -4.16
CA GLY A 55 7.52 1.76 -4.04
C GLY A 55 6.72 1.68 -2.73
N LEU A 56 5.84 0.68 -2.63
CA LEU A 56 4.95 0.50 -1.48
C LEU A 56 5.72 0.41 -0.14
N GLU A 57 6.72 -0.46 -0.05
CA GLU A 57 7.47 -0.69 1.19
C GLU A 57 8.19 0.56 1.69
N GLU A 58 8.87 1.28 0.78
CA GLU A 58 9.55 2.55 1.10
C GLU A 58 8.54 3.63 1.52
N GLY A 59 7.41 3.72 0.81
CA GLY A 59 6.32 4.62 1.19
C GLY A 59 5.80 4.32 2.60
N LEU A 60 5.57 3.05 2.92
CA LEU A 60 5.11 2.63 4.25
C LEU A 60 6.13 2.96 5.35
N ARG A 61 7.45 2.78 5.11
CA ARG A 61 8.49 3.19 6.07
C ARG A 61 8.41 4.68 6.39
N ARG A 62 8.29 5.52 5.37
CA ARG A 62 8.17 6.98 5.54
C ARG A 62 6.89 7.34 6.30
N THR A 63 5.77 6.68 5.98
CA THR A 63 4.49 6.88 6.68
C THR A 63 4.59 6.50 8.16
N VAL A 64 5.17 5.35 8.48
CA VAL A 64 5.37 4.92 9.88
C VAL A 64 6.27 5.90 10.64
N ALA A 65 7.40 6.30 10.05
CA ALA A 65 8.31 7.26 10.67
C ALA A 65 7.61 8.60 11.00
N TYR A 66 6.77 9.10 10.09
CA TYR A 66 5.96 10.30 10.33
C TYR A 66 5.01 10.15 11.53
N TYR A 67 4.28 9.03 11.63
CA TYR A 67 3.38 8.80 12.76
C TYR A 67 4.13 8.62 14.08
N GLN A 68 5.35 8.07 14.06
CA GLN A 68 6.20 7.96 15.23
C GLN A 68 6.78 9.32 15.69
N SER A 69 7.03 10.25 14.76
CA SER A 69 7.55 11.58 15.10
C SER A 69 6.48 12.57 15.58
N THR A 70 5.20 12.24 15.39
CA THR A 70 4.05 13.08 15.77
C THR A 70 3.39 12.62 17.07
N ALA A 71 3.87 11.50 17.64
CA ALA A 71 3.43 10.93 18.91
C ALA A 71 4.22 11.47 20.10
#